data_AF-A0A1M6LS14-F1
#
_entry.id   AF-A0A1M6LS14-F1
#
_cell.length_a   1.000
_cell.length_b   1.000
_cell.length_c   1.000
_cell.angle_alpha   90.00
_cell.angle_beta   90.00
_cell.angle_gamma   90.00
#
_symmetry.space_group_name_H-M   'P 1'
#
loop_
_entity.id
_entity.type
_entity.pdbx_description
1 polymer ?
#
loop_
_entity_poly.entity_id
_entity_poly.type
_entity_poly.pdbx_seq_one_letter_code
_entity_poly.pdbx_strand_id
1 'polypeptide(L)'
;MSEGQTFYLLITLFYLSSCIKSAAPGGIAIKKNLLKGWSIRQPMATLAGVGKSLYLAPLSPWPGAILLSSSCAKQSAKITRASAWRLLRLTHRATTHLRFISLLIFALFFAVIPYIYYLDGDSIRTRLVIGYAFFLILYASLCFFCIHRRFVPKRKAERIKHLLLNIISPWSAMRCSDDILMQGKLQAIHPLTMASLCKDSERTAYLGQALRDSIYRKEPQFTLEEVKSTLAVSGIKQSDLTKPPVLESDDSSQYCPCCLTTFSAGTAYCEECDHVPLKSFRDPEQQAS
;
A
#
# COMPACT_ATOMS: atom_id res chain seq x y z
N MET A 1 -2.01 -15.76 -34.01
CA MET A 1 -2.12 -16.17 -32.59
C MET A 1 -3.23 -17.20 -32.49
N SER A 2 -3.03 -18.29 -31.76
CA SER A 2 -4.12 -19.24 -31.49
C SER A 2 -5.12 -18.64 -30.49
N GLU A 3 -6.36 -19.13 -30.48
CA GLU A 3 -7.40 -18.69 -29.54
C GLU A 3 -6.93 -18.81 -28.08
N GLY A 4 -6.21 -19.89 -27.76
CA GLY A 4 -5.60 -20.10 -26.45
C GLY A 4 -4.57 -19.02 -26.08
N GLN A 5 -3.72 -18.60 -27.03
CA GLN A 5 -2.75 -17.52 -26.79
C GLN A 5 -3.44 -16.19 -26.49
N THR A 6 -4.50 -15.86 -27.24
CA THR A 6 -5.30 -14.65 -26.99
C THR A 6 -5.96 -14.70 -25.62
N PHE A 7 -6.52 -15.85 -25.22
CA PHE A 7 -7.12 -16.04 -23.89
C PHE A 7 -6.11 -15.80 -22.76
N TYR A 8 -4.93 -16.41 -22.83
CA TYR A 8 -3.89 -16.20 -21.80
C TYR A 8 -3.34 -14.79 -21.79
N LEU A 9 -3.21 -14.13 -22.95
CA LEU A 9 -2.81 -12.74 -23.02
C LEU A 9 -3.83 -11.85 -22.29
N LEU A 10 -5.13 -12.04 -22.53
CA LEU A 10 -6.19 -11.30 -21.86
C LEU A 10 -6.19 -11.53 -20.35
N ILE A 11 -6.09 -12.79 -19.89
CA ILE A 11 -6.00 -13.08 -18.46
C ILE A 11 -4.77 -12.43 -17.83
N THR A 12 -3.63 -12.45 -18.51
CA THR A 12 -2.39 -11.81 -18.05
C THR A 12 -2.60 -10.30 -17.90
N LEU A 13 -3.18 -9.65 -18.91
CA LEU A 13 -3.43 -8.20 -18.89
C LEU A 13 -4.40 -7.81 -17.77
N PHE A 14 -5.49 -8.56 -17.58
CA PHE A 14 -6.43 -8.30 -16.48
C PHE A 14 -5.81 -8.58 -15.10
N TYR A 15 -4.96 -9.60 -15.01
CA TYR A 15 -4.22 -9.86 -13.79
C TYR A 15 -3.25 -8.72 -13.46
N LEU A 16 -2.45 -8.27 -14.42
CA LEU A 16 -1.50 -7.17 -14.23
C LEU A 16 -2.21 -5.85 -13.89
N SER A 17 -3.32 -5.55 -14.56
CA SER A 17 -4.11 -4.35 -14.23
C SER A 17 -4.67 -4.40 -12.81
N SER A 18 -5.08 -5.58 -12.33
CA SER A 18 -5.54 -5.78 -10.95
C SER A 18 -4.44 -5.59 -9.89
N CYS A 19 -3.16 -5.67 -10.29
CA CYS A 19 -2.01 -5.39 -9.43
C CYS A 19 -1.82 -3.90 -9.18
N ILE A 20 -2.33 -3.04 -10.07
CA ILE A 20 -2.25 -1.59 -9.92
C ILE A 20 -3.34 -1.16 -8.96
N LYS A 21 -2.94 -0.66 -7.79
CA LYS A 21 -3.83 -0.14 -6.76
C LYS A 21 -3.70 1.37 -6.70
N SER A 22 -4.80 2.07 -6.48
CA SER A 22 -4.78 3.53 -6.26
C SER A 22 -5.14 3.86 -4.82
N ALA A 23 -4.44 4.83 -4.24
CA ALA A 23 -4.80 5.45 -2.98
C ALA A 23 -5.21 6.92 -3.19
N ALA A 24 -6.00 7.42 -2.26
CA ALA A 24 -6.27 8.85 -2.13
C ALA A 24 -4.97 9.65 -1.94
N PRO A 25 -4.94 10.96 -2.27
CA PRO A 25 -3.80 11.82 -2.01
C PRO A 25 -3.34 11.70 -0.55
N GLY A 26 -2.03 11.58 -0.37
CA GLY A 26 -1.39 11.44 0.95
C GLY A 26 -1.67 10.11 1.66
N GLY A 27 -2.37 9.18 1.01
CA GLY A 27 -2.48 7.81 1.48
C GLY A 27 -1.12 7.12 1.52
N ILE A 28 -0.99 6.12 2.38
CA ILE A 28 0.22 5.30 2.43
C ILE A 28 -0.10 3.85 2.10
N ALA A 29 0.83 3.23 1.39
CA ALA A 29 0.85 1.79 1.24
C ALA A 29 1.85 1.20 2.23
N ILE A 30 1.44 0.18 2.98
CA ILE A 30 2.37 -0.67 3.71
C ILE A 30 2.41 -2.05 3.07
N LYS A 31 3.61 -2.62 2.93
CA LYS A 31 3.81 -3.98 2.44
C LYS A 31 4.29 -4.89 3.56
N LYS A 32 3.83 -6.14 3.56
CA LYS A 32 4.41 -7.19 4.41
C LYS A 32 5.55 -7.88 3.67
N ASN A 33 6.77 -7.70 4.14
CA ASN A 33 7.92 -8.49 3.73
C ASN A 33 7.99 -9.78 4.54
N LEU A 34 8.46 -10.86 3.92
CA LEU A 34 8.56 -12.17 4.57
C LEU A 34 9.49 -12.14 5.80
N LEU A 35 10.64 -11.47 5.68
CA LEU A 35 11.68 -11.41 6.71
C LEU A 35 11.63 -10.12 7.56
N LYS A 36 11.44 -8.96 6.91
CA LYS A 36 11.57 -7.63 7.55
C LYS A 36 10.29 -7.12 8.22
N GLY A 37 9.21 -7.91 8.20
CA GLY A 37 7.90 -7.47 8.70
C GLY A 37 7.24 -6.42 7.81
N TRP A 38 6.47 -5.51 8.40
CA TRP A 38 5.77 -4.45 7.68
C TRP A 38 6.71 -3.29 7.37
N SER A 39 6.74 -2.86 6.11
CA SER A 39 7.51 -1.72 5.62
C SER A 39 6.58 -0.76 4.88
N ILE A 40 6.95 0.51 4.82
CA ILE A 40 6.27 1.46 3.95
C ILE A 40 6.59 1.08 2.49
N ARG A 41 5.76 1.57 1.56
CA ARG A 41 5.97 1.43 0.12
C ARG A 41 5.70 2.79 -0.50
N GLN A 42 6.71 3.34 -1.18
CA GLN A 42 6.54 4.57 -1.94
C GLN A 42 5.62 4.34 -3.15
N PRO A 43 4.87 5.38 -3.57
CA PRO A 43 4.06 5.30 -4.78
C PRO A 43 4.95 5.09 -6.01
N MET A 44 4.47 4.31 -6.97
CA MET A 44 5.14 4.10 -8.26
C MET A 44 4.98 5.32 -9.17
N ALA A 45 3.81 5.96 -9.10
CA ALA A 45 3.49 7.15 -9.87
C ALA A 45 2.39 7.95 -9.15
N THR A 46 2.40 9.26 -9.32
CA THR A 46 1.33 10.17 -8.87
C THR A 46 0.61 10.73 -10.09
N LEU A 47 -0.69 10.51 -10.19
CA LEU A 47 -1.52 11.04 -11.28
C LEU A 47 -1.88 12.50 -10.98
N ALA A 48 -1.10 13.44 -11.52
CA ALA A 48 -1.21 14.87 -11.22
C ALA A 48 -2.64 15.42 -11.32
N GLY A 49 -3.39 15.06 -12.36
CA GLY A 49 -4.75 15.57 -12.57
C GLY A 49 -5.81 15.04 -11.58
N VAL A 50 -5.57 13.90 -10.91
CA VAL A 50 -6.54 13.27 -10.00
C VAL A 50 -6.05 13.28 -8.54
N GLY A 51 -4.79 13.66 -8.31
CA GLY A 51 -4.14 13.59 -7.00
C GLY A 51 -4.03 12.16 -6.45
N LYS A 52 -4.17 11.12 -7.29
CA LYS A 52 -4.12 9.72 -6.84
C LYS A 52 -2.71 9.18 -6.92
N SER A 53 -2.30 8.50 -5.85
CA SER A 53 -1.05 7.74 -5.81
C SER A 53 -1.29 6.32 -6.30
N LEU A 54 -0.49 5.86 -7.25
CA LEU A 54 -0.52 4.49 -7.78
C LEU A 54 0.53 3.64 -7.08
N TYR A 55 0.12 2.44 -6.67
CA TYR A 55 0.98 1.45 -6.04
C TYR A 55 0.88 0.14 -6.82
N LEU A 56 2.02 -0.51 -6.98
CA LEU A 56 2.08 -1.87 -7.51
C LEU A 56 1.98 -2.87 -6.37
N ALA A 57 0.88 -3.61 -6.31
CA ALA A 57 0.74 -4.77 -5.45
C ALA A 57 1.76 -5.86 -5.85
N PRO A 58 2.17 -6.74 -4.92
CA PRO A 58 3.07 -7.84 -5.24
C PRO A 58 2.51 -8.67 -6.39
N LEU A 59 3.37 -9.02 -7.37
CA LEU A 59 2.96 -9.78 -8.56
C LEU A 59 2.42 -11.16 -8.19
N SER A 60 2.90 -11.78 -7.11
CA SER A 60 2.34 -13.02 -6.58
C SER A 60 1.37 -12.70 -5.42
N PRO A 61 0.22 -13.40 -5.32
CA PRO A 61 -0.75 -13.20 -4.23
C PRO A 61 -0.21 -13.63 -2.85
N TRP A 62 0.88 -14.40 -2.82
CA TRP A 62 1.57 -14.81 -1.59
C TRP A 62 3.08 -14.79 -1.77
N PRO A 63 3.87 -14.37 -0.75
CA PRO A 63 3.49 -13.96 0.62
C PRO A 63 3.22 -12.46 0.81
N GLY A 64 3.43 -11.63 -0.21
CA GLY A 64 3.42 -10.17 -0.07
C GLY A 64 2.02 -9.58 0.09
N ALA A 65 1.72 -8.90 1.19
CA ALA A 65 0.45 -8.16 1.37
C ALA A 65 0.67 -6.69 1.08
N ILE A 66 -0.31 -5.99 0.50
CA ILE A 66 -0.35 -4.52 0.48
C ILE A 66 -1.60 -4.02 1.20
N LEU A 67 -1.44 -2.97 1.99
CA LEU A 67 -2.53 -2.28 2.67
C LEU A 67 -2.46 -0.81 2.35
N LEU A 68 -3.58 -0.24 1.94
CA LEU A 68 -3.70 1.19 1.71
C LEU A 68 -4.45 1.82 2.87
N SER A 69 -3.80 2.80 3.51
CA SER A 69 -4.49 3.74 4.39
C SER A 69 -4.84 4.98 3.59
N SER A 70 -6.07 5.47 3.74
CA SER A 70 -6.51 6.71 3.09
C SER A 70 -6.38 7.88 4.05
N SER A 71 -5.83 9.01 3.59
CA SER A 71 -5.72 10.23 4.40
C SER A 71 -7.01 11.05 4.46
N CYS A 72 -8.19 10.45 4.30
CA CYS A 72 -9.44 11.21 4.44
C CYS A 72 -9.66 11.55 5.92
N ALA A 73 -9.05 12.66 6.35
CA ALA A 73 -8.90 13.11 7.73
C ALA A 73 -10.24 13.25 8.47
N LYS A 74 -11.34 13.49 7.75
CA LYS A 74 -12.67 13.73 8.34
C LYS A 74 -13.29 12.50 9.04
N GLN A 75 -12.77 11.29 8.83
CA GLN A 75 -13.35 10.07 9.41
C GLN A 75 -12.33 9.10 10.02
N SER A 76 -11.07 9.51 10.20
CA SER A 76 -10.13 8.62 10.88
C SER A 76 -10.54 8.53 12.36
N ALA A 77 -11.14 7.40 12.73
CA ALA A 77 -11.34 7.07 14.12
C ALA A 77 -9.95 7.06 14.79
N LYS A 78 -9.85 7.64 16.00
CA LYS A 78 -8.65 7.57 16.84
C LYS A 78 -8.39 6.12 17.27
N ILE A 79 -7.91 5.30 16.32
CA ILE A 79 -7.56 3.91 16.52
C ILE A 79 -6.16 3.90 17.13
N THR A 80 -6.06 3.37 18.34
CA THR A 80 -4.78 3.22 19.04
C THR A 80 -3.85 2.27 18.29
N ARG A 81 -2.53 2.46 18.41
CA ARG A 81 -1.52 1.57 17.81
C ARG A 81 -1.76 0.09 18.12
N ALA A 82 -2.11 -0.23 19.37
CA ALA A 82 -2.39 -1.60 19.80
C ALA A 82 -3.62 -2.21 19.11
N SER A 83 -4.70 -1.43 18.96
CA SER A 83 -5.92 -1.89 18.28
C SER A 83 -5.71 -2.01 16.77
N ALA A 84 -4.97 -1.09 16.14
CA ALA A 84 -4.54 -1.19 14.75
C ALA A 84 -3.74 -2.47 14.50
N TRP A 85 -2.75 -2.76 15.36
CA TRP A 85 -1.93 -3.97 15.26
C TRP A 85 -2.73 -5.27 15.49
N ARG A 86 -3.70 -5.24 16.42
CA ARG A 86 -4.62 -6.37 16.63
C ARG A 86 -5.48 -6.61 15.39
N LEU A 87 -6.08 -5.57 14.83
CA LEU A 87 -6.89 -5.66 13.62
C LEU A 87 -6.07 -6.19 12.45
N LEU A 88 -4.86 -5.66 12.25
CA LEU A 88 -3.93 -6.11 11.22
C LEU A 88 -3.60 -7.59 11.32
N ARG A 89 -3.26 -8.07 12.53
CA ARG A 89 -2.97 -9.49 12.78
C ARG A 89 -4.19 -10.37 12.54
N LEU A 90 -5.37 -9.95 12.99
CA LEU A 90 -6.61 -10.70 12.79
C LEU A 90 -6.96 -10.82 11.31
N THR A 91 -6.90 -9.72 10.56
CA THR A 91 -7.20 -9.75 9.12
C THR A 91 -6.16 -10.57 8.38
N HIS A 92 -4.86 -10.40 8.68
CA HIS A 92 -3.81 -11.19 8.06
C HIS A 92 -4.00 -12.70 8.29
N ARG A 93 -4.30 -13.12 9.54
CA ARG A 93 -4.57 -14.54 9.84
C ARG A 93 -5.79 -15.05 9.08
N ALA A 94 -6.88 -14.26 9.06
CA ALA A 94 -8.10 -14.64 8.35
C ALA A 94 -7.89 -14.79 6.84
N THR A 95 -7.01 -13.99 6.23
CA THR A 95 -6.73 -14.07 4.78
C THR A 95 -5.63 -15.04 4.42
N THR A 96 -4.89 -15.64 5.37
CA THR A 96 -3.73 -16.49 5.05
C THR A 96 -4.13 -17.72 4.22
N HIS A 97 -5.22 -18.41 4.59
CA HIS A 97 -5.74 -19.55 3.83
C HIS A 97 -6.19 -19.12 2.43
N LEU A 98 -6.96 -18.03 2.34
CA LEU A 98 -7.44 -17.51 1.07
C LEU A 98 -6.30 -17.18 0.10
N ARG A 99 -5.20 -16.60 0.61
CA ARG A 99 -4.02 -16.26 -0.17
C ARG A 99 -3.27 -17.48 -0.70
N PHE A 100 -3.22 -18.56 0.09
CA PHE A 100 -2.65 -19.82 -0.36
C PHE A 100 -3.47 -20.41 -1.51
N ILE A 101 -4.82 -20.41 -1.39
CA ILE A 101 -5.70 -20.84 -2.49
C ILE A 101 -5.52 -19.94 -3.72
N SER A 102 -5.46 -18.62 -3.54
CA SER A 102 -5.20 -17.68 -4.62
C SER A 102 -3.86 -17.93 -5.32
N LEU A 103 -2.81 -18.32 -4.59
CA LEU A 103 -1.53 -18.72 -5.18
C LEU A 103 -1.67 -20.01 -5.99
N LEU A 104 -2.43 -20.99 -5.49
CA LEU A 104 -2.68 -22.23 -6.22
C LEU A 104 -3.47 -21.97 -7.52
N ILE A 105 -4.51 -21.14 -7.47
CA ILE A 105 -5.26 -20.71 -8.66
C ILE A 105 -4.31 -20.00 -9.64
N PHE A 106 -3.47 -19.09 -9.15
CA PHE A 106 -2.47 -18.40 -9.98
C PHE A 106 -1.52 -19.39 -10.68
N ALA A 107 -0.94 -20.33 -9.93
CA ALA A 107 -0.05 -21.35 -10.50
C ALA A 107 -0.76 -22.24 -11.53
N LEU A 108 -2.03 -22.59 -11.29
CA LEU A 108 -2.81 -23.38 -12.24
C LEU A 108 -3.00 -22.65 -13.57
N PHE A 109 -3.47 -21.41 -13.55
CA PHE A 109 -3.75 -20.66 -14.78
C PHE A 109 -2.49 -20.20 -15.51
N PHE A 110 -1.42 -19.84 -14.82
CA PHE A 110 -0.23 -19.27 -15.46
C PHE A 110 0.90 -20.27 -15.74
N ALA A 111 0.88 -21.45 -15.13
CA ALA A 111 1.92 -22.46 -15.33
C ALA A 111 1.33 -23.82 -15.72
N VAL A 112 0.45 -24.39 -14.88
CA VAL A 112 0.06 -25.81 -15.02
C VAL A 112 -0.84 -26.05 -16.23
N ILE A 113 -1.91 -25.26 -16.42
CA ILE A 113 -2.83 -25.45 -17.55
C ILE A 113 -2.11 -25.18 -18.89
N PRO A 114 -1.34 -24.08 -19.08
CA PRO A 114 -0.55 -23.90 -20.31
C PRO A 114 0.39 -25.07 -20.59
N TYR A 115 1.08 -25.57 -19.56
CA TYR A 115 2.03 -26.68 -19.69
C TYR A 115 1.34 -27.98 -20.10
N ILE A 116 0.26 -28.36 -19.44
CA ILE A 116 -0.50 -29.58 -19.77
C ILE A 116 -1.16 -29.44 -21.14
N TYR A 117 -1.70 -28.27 -21.48
CA TYR A 117 -2.27 -28.01 -22.80
C TYR A 117 -1.21 -28.11 -23.91
N TYR A 118 0.03 -27.68 -23.64
CA TYR A 118 1.13 -27.82 -24.59
C TYR A 118 1.51 -29.29 -24.85
N LEU A 119 1.49 -30.13 -23.80
CA LEU A 119 1.84 -31.55 -23.91
C LEU A 119 0.71 -32.40 -24.50
N ASP A 120 -0.52 -32.21 -24.01
CA ASP A 120 -1.65 -33.13 -24.23
C ASP A 120 -2.79 -32.50 -25.04
N GLY A 121 -2.73 -31.22 -25.38
CA GLY A 121 -3.81 -30.50 -26.09
C GLY A 121 -5.14 -30.49 -25.30
N ASP A 122 -6.26 -30.72 -26.00
CA ASP A 122 -7.60 -30.84 -25.41
C ASP A 122 -7.92 -32.29 -24.96
N SER A 123 -7.03 -32.87 -24.15
CA SER A 123 -7.27 -34.17 -23.53
C SER A 123 -8.19 -34.07 -22.30
N ILE A 124 -8.73 -35.22 -21.86
CA ILE A 124 -9.48 -35.31 -20.59
C ILE A 124 -8.67 -34.81 -19.40
N ARG A 125 -7.35 -35.00 -19.40
CA ARG A 125 -6.45 -34.52 -18.33
C ARG A 125 -6.49 -32.99 -18.24
N THR A 126 -6.39 -32.31 -19.37
CA THR A 126 -6.52 -30.84 -19.45
C THR A 126 -7.87 -30.37 -18.89
N ARG A 127 -8.97 -31.01 -19.30
CA ARG A 127 -10.33 -30.66 -18.84
C ARG A 127 -10.51 -30.88 -17.33
N LEU A 128 -9.92 -31.94 -16.77
CA LEU A 128 -9.96 -32.19 -15.32
C LEU A 128 -9.19 -31.10 -14.54
N VAL A 129 -8.04 -30.66 -15.04
CA VAL A 129 -7.26 -29.59 -14.40
C VAL A 129 -8.01 -28.25 -14.47
N ILE A 130 -8.64 -27.96 -15.61
CA ILE A 130 -9.52 -26.78 -15.75
C ILE A 130 -10.69 -26.87 -14.76
N GLY A 131 -11.37 -28.02 -14.68
CA GLY A 131 -12.46 -28.25 -13.73
C GLY A 131 -12.02 -28.07 -12.27
N TYR A 132 -10.83 -28.56 -11.91
CA TYR A 132 -10.24 -28.34 -10.59
C TYR A 132 -9.94 -26.86 -10.32
N ALA A 133 -9.45 -26.12 -11.32
CA ALA A 133 -9.23 -24.68 -11.18
C ALA A 133 -10.54 -23.93 -10.91
N PHE A 134 -11.65 -24.27 -11.58
CA PHE A 134 -12.97 -23.70 -11.30
C PHE A 134 -13.50 -24.08 -9.93
N PHE A 135 -13.28 -25.32 -9.47
CA PHE A 135 -13.60 -25.73 -8.11
C PHE A 135 -12.87 -24.86 -7.07
N LEU A 136 -11.58 -24.61 -7.26
CA LEU A 136 -10.81 -23.73 -6.38
C LEU A 136 -11.30 -22.28 -6.41
N ILE A 137 -11.70 -21.77 -7.58
CA ILE A 137 -12.31 -20.43 -7.71
C ILE A 137 -13.59 -20.34 -6.88
N LEU A 138 -14.49 -21.33 -7.00
CA LEU A 138 -15.72 -21.38 -6.21
C LEU A 138 -15.42 -21.45 -4.71
N TYR A 139 -14.49 -22.32 -4.31
CA TYR A 139 -14.07 -22.47 -2.92
C TYR A 139 -13.45 -21.18 -2.35
N ALA A 140 -12.57 -20.51 -3.08
CA ALA A 140 -12.00 -19.22 -2.70
C ALA A 140 -13.09 -18.14 -2.57
N SER A 141 -14.06 -18.12 -3.49
CA SER A 141 -15.17 -17.16 -3.49
C SER A 141 -16.08 -17.33 -2.27
N LEU A 142 -16.39 -18.57 -1.88
CA LEU A 142 -17.13 -18.88 -0.66
C LEU A 142 -16.33 -18.50 0.61
N CYS A 143 -15.04 -18.84 0.66
CA CYS A 143 -14.15 -18.42 1.75
C CYS A 143 -14.11 -16.89 1.89
N PHE A 144 -13.95 -16.17 0.77
CA PHE A 144 -14.02 -14.72 0.72
C PHE A 144 -15.35 -14.22 1.28
N PHE A 145 -16.48 -14.78 0.86
CA PHE A 145 -17.81 -14.37 1.33
C PHE A 145 -17.94 -14.52 2.85
N CYS A 146 -17.47 -15.63 3.41
CA CYS A 146 -17.47 -15.88 4.86
C CYS A 146 -16.59 -14.87 5.62
N ILE A 147 -15.36 -14.62 5.13
CA ILE A 147 -14.44 -13.66 5.76
C ILE A 147 -15.00 -12.23 5.63
N HIS A 148 -15.47 -11.84 4.45
CA HIS A 148 -16.07 -10.52 4.19
C HIS A 148 -17.27 -10.26 5.09
N ARG A 149 -18.15 -11.26 5.27
CA ARG A 149 -19.29 -11.18 6.21
C ARG A 149 -18.87 -10.87 7.63
N ARG A 150 -17.73 -11.42 8.07
CA ARG A 150 -17.19 -11.20 9.42
C ARG A 150 -16.55 -9.82 9.59
N PHE A 151 -15.77 -9.35 8.62
CA PHE A 151 -15.02 -8.09 8.75
C PHE A 151 -15.79 -6.84 8.31
N VAL A 152 -16.72 -6.98 7.35
CA VAL A 152 -17.48 -5.87 6.76
C VAL A 152 -18.99 -6.21 6.74
N PRO A 153 -19.64 -6.35 7.92
CA PRO A 153 -21.04 -6.80 7.99
C PRO A 153 -22.03 -5.82 7.36
N LYS A 154 -21.72 -4.51 7.35
CA LYS A 154 -22.61 -3.44 6.86
C LYS A 154 -22.76 -3.40 5.33
N ARG A 155 -21.81 -3.93 4.55
CA ARG A 155 -21.78 -3.80 3.09
C ARG A 155 -22.24 -5.09 2.40
N LYS A 156 -23.54 -5.39 2.46
CA LYS A 156 -24.12 -6.64 1.92
C LYS A 156 -24.05 -6.71 0.38
N ALA A 157 -24.37 -5.63 -0.31
CA ALA A 157 -24.41 -5.58 -1.78
C ALA A 157 -23.01 -5.80 -2.39
N GLU A 158 -21.98 -5.14 -1.84
CA GLU A 158 -20.58 -5.34 -2.28
C GLU A 158 -20.15 -6.81 -2.15
N ARG A 159 -20.60 -7.50 -1.11
CA ARG A 159 -20.26 -8.91 -0.90
C ARG A 159 -20.77 -9.82 -2.02
N ILE A 160 -22.03 -9.64 -2.43
CA ILE A 160 -22.63 -10.43 -3.52
C ILE A 160 -21.94 -10.08 -4.84
N LYS A 161 -21.68 -8.78 -5.08
CA LYS A 161 -20.93 -8.34 -6.26
C LYS A 161 -19.55 -9.00 -6.36
N HIS A 162 -18.76 -8.97 -5.28
CA HIS A 162 -17.43 -9.59 -5.27
C HIS A 162 -17.50 -11.11 -5.35
N LEU A 163 -18.50 -11.75 -4.75
CA LEU A 163 -18.72 -13.19 -4.91
C LEU A 163 -18.91 -13.57 -6.38
N LEU A 164 -19.84 -12.89 -7.06
CA LEU A 164 -20.12 -13.13 -8.49
C LEU A 164 -18.90 -12.82 -9.35
N LEU A 165 -18.22 -11.70 -9.09
CA LEU A 165 -17.02 -11.31 -9.83
C LEU A 165 -15.90 -12.33 -9.67
N ASN A 166 -15.68 -12.85 -8.46
CA ASN A 166 -14.66 -13.88 -8.22
C ASN A 166 -15.00 -15.19 -8.93
N ILE A 167 -16.27 -15.59 -8.98
CA ILE A 167 -16.70 -16.82 -9.69
C ILE A 167 -16.51 -16.67 -11.21
N ILE A 168 -16.87 -15.51 -11.77
CA ILE A 168 -16.85 -15.27 -13.22
C ILE A 168 -15.42 -14.99 -13.72
N SER A 169 -14.58 -14.36 -12.91
CA SER A 169 -13.28 -13.83 -13.34
C SER A 169 -12.12 -14.42 -12.54
N PRO A 170 -11.31 -15.33 -13.13
CA PRO A 170 -10.19 -15.98 -12.44
C PRO A 170 -9.20 -15.01 -11.81
N TRP A 171 -8.88 -13.89 -12.49
CA TRP A 171 -7.96 -12.88 -11.96
C TRP A 171 -8.48 -12.20 -10.69
N SER A 172 -9.81 -12.05 -10.57
CA SER A 172 -10.45 -11.52 -9.36
C SER A 172 -10.33 -12.53 -8.22
N ALA A 173 -10.57 -13.82 -8.47
CA ALA A 173 -10.39 -14.88 -7.46
C ALA A 173 -8.92 -14.99 -6.98
N MET A 174 -7.95 -14.82 -7.86
CA MET A 174 -6.52 -14.77 -7.49
C MET A 174 -6.16 -13.57 -6.61
N ARG A 175 -7.00 -12.52 -6.57
CA ARG A 175 -6.74 -11.27 -5.84
C ARG A 175 -7.75 -10.97 -4.74
N CYS A 176 -8.73 -11.85 -4.52
CA CYS A 176 -9.83 -11.61 -3.58
C CYS A 176 -9.36 -11.36 -2.13
N SER A 177 -8.19 -11.87 -1.73
CA SER A 177 -7.59 -11.54 -0.43
C SER A 177 -7.18 -10.08 -0.30
N ASP A 178 -6.72 -9.47 -1.38
CA ASP A 178 -6.28 -8.07 -1.40
C ASP A 178 -7.49 -7.16 -1.20
N ASP A 179 -8.64 -7.49 -1.78
CA ASP A 179 -9.88 -6.73 -1.60
C ASP A 179 -10.32 -6.68 -0.12
N ILE A 180 -10.13 -7.76 0.65
CA ILE A 180 -10.43 -7.76 2.09
C ILE A 180 -9.50 -6.81 2.84
N LEU A 181 -8.22 -6.81 2.49
CA LEU A 181 -7.20 -5.96 3.09
C LEU A 181 -7.45 -4.48 2.76
N MET A 182 -7.98 -4.22 1.57
CA MET A 182 -8.32 -2.89 1.08
C MET A 182 -9.73 -2.43 1.48
N GLN A 183 -10.41 -3.04 2.45
CA GLN A 183 -11.78 -2.65 2.81
C GLN A 183 -11.97 -2.39 4.31
N GLY A 184 -13.00 -1.60 4.60
CA GLY A 184 -13.57 -1.45 5.94
C GLY A 184 -12.65 -0.76 6.93
N LYS A 185 -12.47 -1.38 8.10
CA LYS A 185 -11.79 -0.76 9.24
C LYS A 185 -10.29 -0.53 9.02
N LEU A 186 -9.66 -1.28 8.11
CA LEU A 186 -8.22 -1.13 7.83
C LEU A 186 -7.92 0.17 7.08
N GLN A 187 -8.76 0.54 6.11
CA GLN A 187 -8.64 1.81 5.41
C GLN A 187 -8.88 3.02 6.32
N ALA A 188 -9.67 2.84 7.39
CA ALA A 188 -9.98 3.87 8.37
C ALA A 188 -8.85 4.12 9.38
N ILE A 189 -7.82 3.25 9.44
CA ILE A 189 -6.66 3.48 10.30
C ILE A 189 -5.89 4.68 9.76
N HIS A 190 -5.62 5.65 10.62
CA HIS A 190 -4.85 6.84 10.30
C HIS A 190 -3.50 6.48 9.64
N PRO A 191 -3.07 7.18 8.57
CA PRO A 191 -1.79 6.92 7.90
C PRO A 191 -0.59 6.96 8.87
N LEU A 192 -0.53 7.95 9.76
CA LEU A 192 0.55 8.06 10.76
C LEU A 192 0.56 6.85 11.72
N THR A 193 -0.60 6.38 12.18
CA THR A 193 -0.69 5.18 13.01
C THR A 193 -0.19 3.96 12.24
N MET A 194 -0.52 3.83 10.95
CA MET A 194 -0.03 2.74 10.10
C MET A 194 1.49 2.81 9.89
N ALA A 195 2.04 3.98 9.64
CA ALA A 195 3.49 4.19 9.55
C ALA A 195 4.22 3.81 10.85
N SER A 196 3.63 4.11 12.02
CA SER A 196 4.18 3.73 13.33
C SER A 196 4.30 2.21 13.54
N LEU A 197 3.56 1.40 12.79
CA LEU A 197 3.61 -0.06 12.86
C LEU A 197 4.78 -0.65 12.06
N CYS A 198 5.37 0.13 11.15
CA CYS A 198 6.53 -0.29 10.36
C CYS A 198 7.81 -0.23 11.21
N LYS A 199 8.86 -0.95 10.77
CA LYS A 199 10.17 -1.04 11.48
C LYS A 199 11.34 -0.56 10.63
N ASP A 200 11.08 -0.09 9.42
CA ASP A 200 12.07 0.27 8.42
C ASP A 200 12.56 1.72 8.54
N SER A 201 13.65 2.04 7.83
CA SER A 201 14.14 3.41 7.66
C SER A 201 13.10 4.30 6.96
N GLU A 202 12.29 3.72 6.07
CA GLU A 202 11.22 4.44 5.37
C GLU A 202 10.18 5.01 6.34
N ARG A 203 9.91 4.34 7.48
CA ARG A 203 9.09 4.92 8.56
C ARG A 203 9.66 6.23 9.07
N THR A 204 10.94 6.28 9.38
CA THR A 204 11.59 7.48 9.93
C THR A 204 11.55 8.61 8.90
N ALA A 205 11.80 8.30 7.63
CA ALA A 205 11.70 9.26 6.53
C ALA A 205 10.27 9.80 6.39
N TYR A 206 9.25 8.93 6.37
CA TYR A 206 7.85 9.33 6.24
C TYR A 206 7.36 10.17 7.44
N LEU A 207 7.66 9.75 8.67
CA LEU A 207 7.27 10.50 9.87
C LEU A 207 8.04 11.83 9.99
N GLY A 208 9.30 11.87 9.56
CA GLY A 208 10.09 13.10 9.47
C GLY A 208 9.51 14.08 8.46
N GLN A 209 9.13 13.59 7.28
CA GLN A 209 8.45 14.40 6.27
C GLN A 209 7.13 14.96 6.81
N ALA A 210 6.28 14.11 7.39
CA ALA A 210 5.02 14.53 7.98
C ALA A 210 5.20 15.58 9.09
N LEU A 211 6.23 15.44 9.92
CA LEU A 211 6.57 16.43 10.95
C LEU A 211 6.97 17.76 10.34
N ARG A 212 7.91 17.76 9.39
CA ARG A 212 8.41 18.99 8.77
C ARG A 212 7.31 19.70 7.99
N ASP A 213 6.50 18.95 7.25
CA ASP A 213 5.33 19.50 6.56
C ASP A 213 4.37 20.17 7.57
N SER A 214 4.10 19.53 8.72
CA SER A 214 3.23 20.11 9.76
C SER A 214 3.76 21.37 10.44
N ILE A 215 5.06 21.65 10.34
CA ILE A 215 5.71 22.84 10.92
C ILE A 215 5.77 23.98 9.90
N TYR A 216 6.15 23.68 8.67
CA TYR A 216 6.58 24.70 7.71
C TYR A 216 5.59 24.94 6.57
N ARG A 217 4.73 23.96 6.20
CA ARG A 217 3.73 24.18 5.14
C ARG A 217 2.54 24.95 5.70
N LYS A 218 1.99 25.83 4.85
CA LYS A 218 0.78 26.60 5.15
C LYS A 218 -0.45 25.70 5.34
N GLU A 219 -0.56 24.66 4.52
CA GLU A 219 -1.69 23.71 4.53
C GLU A 219 -1.16 22.27 4.72
N PRO A 220 -0.76 21.90 5.95
CA PRO A 220 -0.20 20.58 6.17
C PRO A 220 -1.27 19.50 6.10
N GLN A 221 -0.88 18.33 5.60
CA GLN A 221 -1.77 17.16 5.52
C GLN A 221 -2.20 16.66 6.91
N PHE A 222 -1.33 16.80 7.90
CA PHE A 222 -1.54 16.36 9.28
C PHE A 222 -1.26 17.51 10.24
N THR A 223 -2.01 17.57 11.33
CA THR A 223 -1.74 18.56 12.38
C THR A 223 -0.47 18.21 13.15
N LEU A 224 0.22 19.22 13.67
CA LEU A 224 1.45 19.02 14.46
C LEU A 224 1.20 18.13 15.69
N GLU A 225 0.03 18.23 16.32
CA GLU A 225 -0.36 17.40 17.47
C GLU A 225 -0.52 15.91 17.12
N GLU A 226 -1.11 15.60 15.97
CA GLU A 226 -1.25 14.23 15.47
C GLU A 226 0.12 13.61 15.17
N VAL A 227 1.02 14.38 14.58
CA VAL A 227 2.38 13.91 14.31
C VAL A 227 3.15 13.71 15.61
N LYS A 228 3.14 14.68 16.53
CA LYS A 228 3.82 14.59 17.84
C LYS A 228 3.32 13.40 18.66
N SER A 229 2.01 13.19 18.73
CA SER A 229 1.44 12.03 19.43
C SER A 229 1.87 10.70 18.81
N THR A 230 1.97 10.62 17.47
CA THR A 230 2.47 9.42 16.79
C THR A 230 3.96 9.21 17.03
N LEU A 231 4.77 10.27 17.03
CA LEU A 231 6.21 10.21 17.30
C LEU A 231 6.49 9.72 18.73
N ALA A 232 5.75 10.23 19.71
CA ALA A 232 5.82 9.80 21.11
C ALA A 232 5.57 8.29 21.24
N VAL A 233 4.54 7.77 20.58
CA VAL A 233 4.23 6.33 20.56
C VAL A 233 5.28 5.51 19.81
N SER A 234 5.95 6.11 18.82
CA SER A 234 6.97 5.44 18.01
C SER A 234 8.35 5.41 18.67
N GLY A 235 8.57 6.22 19.72
CA GLY A 235 9.87 6.37 20.39
C GLY A 235 10.91 7.11 19.55
N ILE A 236 10.48 7.88 18.54
CA ILE A 236 11.37 8.67 17.69
C ILE A 236 11.42 10.09 18.25
N LYS A 237 12.62 10.61 18.53
CA LYS A 237 12.79 11.98 19.03
C LYS A 237 12.55 12.97 17.90
N GLN A 238 11.80 14.03 18.20
CA GLN A 238 11.50 15.09 17.24
C GLN A 238 12.79 15.74 16.70
N SER A 239 13.75 15.99 17.60
CA SER A 239 15.02 16.64 17.28
C SER A 239 15.85 15.87 16.26
N ASP A 240 15.71 14.54 16.18
CA ASP A 240 16.44 13.74 15.19
C ASP A 240 15.87 13.91 13.77
N LEU A 241 14.60 14.29 13.63
CA LEU A 241 13.89 14.40 12.36
C LEU A 241 13.95 15.80 11.74
N THR A 242 14.32 16.80 12.53
CA THR A 242 14.45 18.21 12.14
C THR A 242 15.90 18.63 11.92
N LYS A 243 16.85 17.70 12.02
CA LYS A 243 18.27 17.99 11.73
C LYS A 243 18.44 18.49 10.29
N PRO A 244 19.32 19.48 10.07
CA PRO A 244 19.71 19.87 8.72
C PRO A 244 20.28 18.65 7.96
N PRO A 245 20.13 18.61 6.62
CA PRO A 245 20.84 17.61 5.82
C PRO A 245 22.35 17.81 5.92
N VAL A 246 23.11 16.78 5.54
CA VAL A 246 24.56 16.92 5.33
C VAL A 246 24.76 17.76 4.07
N LEU A 247 25.70 18.70 4.10
CA LEU A 247 26.07 19.49 2.92
C LEU A 247 26.61 18.56 1.82
N GLU A 248 26.00 18.61 0.64
CA GLU A 248 26.44 17.83 -0.53
C GLU A 248 27.59 18.52 -1.28
N SER A 249 27.65 19.86 -1.24
CA SER A 249 28.70 20.67 -1.87
C SER A 249 29.03 21.93 -1.07
N ASP A 250 30.26 22.43 -1.21
CA ASP A 250 30.71 23.65 -0.52
C ASP A 250 29.96 24.92 -0.96
N ASP A 251 29.34 24.90 -2.15
CA ASP A 251 28.55 26.01 -2.70
C ASP A 251 27.12 26.06 -2.15
N SER A 252 26.67 24.99 -1.49
CA SER A 252 25.33 24.95 -0.90
C SER A 252 25.31 25.72 0.41
N SER A 253 24.60 26.85 0.43
CA SER A 253 24.52 27.75 1.60
C SER A 253 23.19 27.65 2.34
N GLN A 254 22.18 27.07 1.69
CA GLN A 254 20.82 26.99 2.20
C GLN A 254 20.19 25.61 1.95
N TYR A 255 19.13 25.29 2.68
CA TYR A 255 18.36 24.07 2.47
C TYR A 255 16.87 24.31 2.74
N CYS A 256 16.02 23.48 2.12
CA CYS A 256 14.59 23.49 2.40
C CYS A 256 14.29 22.68 3.67
N PRO A 257 13.63 23.25 4.70
CA PRO A 257 13.32 22.50 5.92
C PRO A 257 12.19 21.49 5.77
N CYS A 258 11.53 21.38 4.61
CA CYS A 258 10.53 20.35 4.32
C CYS A 258 11.16 19.11 3.67
N CYS A 259 11.68 19.24 2.44
CA CYS A 259 12.24 18.13 1.68
C CYS A 259 13.71 17.84 1.97
N LEU A 260 14.41 18.75 2.65
CA LEU A 260 15.85 18.70 2.94
C LEU A 260 16.75 18.80 1.69
N THR A 261 16.23 19.23 0.54
CA THR A 261 17.04 19.58 -0.63
C THR A 261 17.92 20.81 -0.33
N THR A 262 19.19 20.77 -0.75
CA THR A 262 20.15 21.87 -0.60
C THR A 262 20.13 22.79 -1.82
N PHE A 263 20.38 24.09 -1.60
CA PHE A 263 20.34 25.13 -2.63
C PHE A 263 21.59 26.01 -2.56
N SER A 264 22.00 26.55 -3.71
CA SER A 264 23.03 27.57 -3.82
C SER A 264 22.51 28.94 -3.39
N ALA A 265 23.42 29.90 -3.17
CA ALA A 265 23.06 31.26 -2.80
C ALA A 265 22.21 31.92 -3.91
N GLY A 266 21.09 32.54 -3.52
CA GLY A 266 20.24 33.34 -4.42
C GLY A 266 18.79 32.84 -4.56
N THR A 267 18.52 31.57 -4.22
CA THR A 267 17.15 31.06 -4.13
C THR A 267 16.56 31.39 -2.75
N ALA A 268 15.37 32.01 -2.70
CA ALA A 268 14.74 32.34 -1.42
C ALA A 268 13.69 31.29 -0.97
N TYR A 269 13.10 30.55 -1.91
CA TYR A 269 11.96 29.67 -1.67
C TYR A 269 12.11 28.33 -2.39
N CYS A 270 11.58 27.26 -1.81
CA CYS A 270 11.50 25.95 -2.44
C CYS A 270 10.22 25.80 -3.27
N GLU A 271 10.33 25.62 -4.58
CA GLU A 271 9.19 25.44 -5.49
C GLU A 271 8.45 24.11 -5.27
N GLU A 272 9.17 23.06 -4.87
CA GLU A 272 8.58 21.72 -4.65
C GLU A 272 7.74 21.61 -3.36
N CYS A 273 7.95 22.53 -2.42
CA CYS A 273 7.32 22.51 -1.09
C CYS A 273 6.41 23.72 -0.86
N ASP A 274 5.68 24.17 -1.89
CA ASP A 274 4.71 25.28 -1.78
C ASP A 274 5.34 26.61 -1.35
N HIS A 275 6.50 26.96 -1.94
CA HIS A 275 7.25 28.19 -1.66
C HIS A 275 7.68 28.35 -0.19
N VAL A 276 8.01 27.25 0.49
CA VAL A 276 8.59 27.30 1.84
C VAL A 276 9.93 28.06 1.83
N PRO A 277 10.15 29.04 2.73
CA PRO A 277 11.39 29.81 2.79
C PRO A 277 12.58 28.92 3.16
N LEU A 278 13.69 29.11 2.45
CA LEU A 278 14.92 28.33 2.69
C LEU A 278 15.62 28.79 3.98
N LYS A 279 16.25 27.84 4.67
CA LYS A 279 17.04 28.09 5.88
C LYS A 279 18.53 28.07 5.55
N SER A 280 19.29 28.99 6.12
CA SER A 280 20.75 29.01 5.99
C SER A 280 21.39 27.98 6.91
N PHE A 281 22.47 27.33 6.47
CA PHE A 281 23.28 26.47 7.35
C PHE A 281 24.02 27.25 8.43
N ARG A 282 24.21 28.58 8.26
CA ARG A 282 24.99 29.43 9.15
C ARG A 282 24.19 30.11 10.25
N ASP A 283 22.87 29.96 10.28
CA ASP A 283 22.03 30.67 11.26
C ASP A 283 22.17 30.06 12.67
N PRO A 284 22.74 30.80 13.64
CA PRO A 284 23.07 30.26 14.97
C PRO A 284 21.84 29.94 15.83
N GLU A 285 20.67 30.55 15.56
CA GLU A 285 19.43 30.29 16.30
C GLU A 285 18.97 28.81 16.22
N GLN A 286 19.43 28.06 15.21
CA GLN A 286 19.03 26.66 15.00
C GLN A 286 19.81 25.65 15.85
N GLN A 287 20.89 26.05 16.52
CA GLN A 287 21.63 25.14 17.42
C GLN A 287 21.03 25.05 18.82
N ALA A 288 20.06 25.89 19.16
CA ALA A 288 19.52 26.04 20.52
C ALA A 288 18.12 25.43 20.75
N SER A 289 17.46 24.86 19.71
CA SER A 289 16.11 24.27 19.80
C SER A 289 16.09 22.74 19.65
#